data_AF-A0A940RYE4-F1
#
_entry.id   AF-A0A940RYE4-F1
#
_cell.length_a   1.000
_cell.length_b   1.000
_cell.length_c   1.000
_cell.angle_alpha   90.00
_cell.angle_beta   90.00
_cell.angle_gamma   90.00
#
_symmetry.space_group_name_H-M   'P 1'
#
loop_
_entity.id
_entity.type
_entity.pdbx_description
1 polymer ?
#
loop_
_entity_poly.entity_id
_entity_poly.type
_entity_poly.pdbx_seq_one_letter_code
_entity_poly.pdbx_strand_id
1 'polypeptide(L)'
;AAPAPGTPGSGGTAAASPGEGTVSAARLLARTAQCDQVSDGRYRNDDSDDEPTVAVCATAGAVYWKSDMDIDCDGKVTRHCNEDTDGSFQDMTAFTRSDGAPLDAAKLPYLVVPDPSDTWDYRSSGIRGGGLAAVVYHGRVEYAVVGDTGPAGLIGEASYATAQALGIPADPAGGGASKDVTYIFFKNTKARPVESHAAAVRAGDRLARRFVASTK
;
A
#
# COMPACT_ATOMS: atom_id res chain seq x y z
N ALA A 1 65.41 1.69 -8.16
CA ALA A 1 64.18 2.24 -7.55
C ALA A 1 63.00 1.45 -8.12
N ALA A 2 62.33 0.65 -7.28
CA ALA A 2 61.14 -0.10 -7.65
C ALA A 2 59.89 0.65 -7.17
N PRO A 3 58.76 0.63 -7.90
CA PRO A 3 57.53 1.27 -7.45
C PRO A 3 56.81 0.38 -6.43
N ALA A 4 56.20 1.00 -5.42
CA ALA A 4 55.39 0.35 -4.41
C ALA A 4 54.00 -0.05 -4.97
N PRO A 5 53.35 -1.11 -4.42
CA PRO A 5 52.01 -1.51 -4.83
C PRO A 5 50.94 -0.58 -4.22
N GLY A 6 50.04 -0.09 -5.08
CA GLY A 6 48.88 0.71 -4.69
C GLY A 6 47.81 -0.14 -3.98
N THR A 7 47.25 0.42 -2.91
CA THR A 7 46.14 -0.12 -2.12
C THR A 7 44.83 -0.09 -2.91
N PRO A 8 43.95 -1.11 -2.82
CA PRO A 8 42.61 -1.04 -3.38
C PRO A 8 41.67 -0.28 -2.41
N GLY A 9 41.26 0.92 -2.81
CA GLY A 9 40.33 1.76 -2.06
C GLY A 9 38.87 1.52 -2.44
N SER A 10 38.16 0.88 -1.50
CA SER A 10 36.80 1.19 -1.05
C SER A 10 35.62 1.14 -2.04
N GLY A 11 34.94 -0.01 -2.00
CA GLY A 11 33.53 -0.14 -1.61
C GLY A 11 32.56 0.93 -2.12
N GLY A 12 31.88 0.62 -3.22
CA GLY A 12 30.70 1.35 -3.64
C GLY A 12 29.66 1.37 -2.52
N THR A 13 29.33 2.58 -2.07
CA THR A 13 28.16 2.84 -1.23
C THR A 13 26.92 2.40 -2.00
N ALA A 14 26.35 1.25 -1.62
CA ALA A 14 25.00 0.91 -2.02
C ALA A 14 24.10 2.05 -1.53
N ALA A 15 23.56 2.82 -2.49
CA ALA A 15 22.60 3.88 -2.18
C ALA A 15 21.50 3.28 -1.30
N ALA A 16 21.25 3.90 -0.14
CA ALA A 16 20.12 3.54 0.69
C ALA A 16 18.87 3.60 -0.18
N SER A 17 18.15 2.47 -0.28
CA SER A 17 16.92 2.40 -1.08
C SER A 17 15.96 3.49 -0.59
N PRO A 18 15.47 4.38 -1.46
CA PRO A 18 14.41 5.29 -1.06
C PRO A 18 13.20 4.41 -0.71
N GLY A 19 12.78 4.34 0.57
CA GLY A 19 11.69 3.48 1.02
C GLY A 19 11.99 2.69 2.31
N GLU A 20 10.95 2.07 2.87
CA GLU A 20 11.02 1.29 4.09
C GLU A 20 11.50 -0.15 3.88
N GLY A 21 12.09 -0.73 4.92
CA GLY A 21 12.54 -2.11 4.95
C GLY A 21 13.76 -2.39 4.07
N THR A 22 13.92 -3.67 3.71
CA THR A 22 15.14 -4.21 3.09
C THR A 22 14.93 -4.70 1.66
N VAL A 23 13.67 -4.83 1.21
CA VAL A 23 13.33 -5.27 -0.14
C VAL A 23 13.17 -4.07 -1.05
N SER A 24 13.89 -4.05 -2.17
CA SER A 24 13.77 -2.95 -3.14
C SER A 24 12.44 -2.99 -3.89
N ALA A 25 11.95 -1.80 -4.25
CA ALA A 25 10.78 -1.62 -5.12
C ALA A 25 10.87 -2.47 -6.39
N ALA A 26 12.03 -2.48 -7.06
CA ALA A 26 12.23 -3.26 -8.29
C ALA A 26 11.97 -4.77 -8.10
N ARG A 27 12.35 -5.33 -6.93
CA ARG A 27 12.07 -6.75 -6.64
C ARG A 27 10.60 -7.01 -6.39
N LEU A 28 9.89 -6.10 -5.74
CA LEU A 28 8.43 -6.19 -5.56
C LEU A 28 7.71 -6.08 -6.91
N LEU A 29 8.06 -5.08 -7.73
CA LEU A 29 7.48 -4.85 -9.05
C LEU A 29 7.72 -6.04 -10.01
N ALA A 30 8.89 -6.68 -9.94
CA ALA A 30 9.16 -7.88 -10.73
C ALA A 30 8.20 -9.05 -10.38
N ARG A 31 7.72 -9.12 -9.13
CA ARG A 31 6.75 -10.13 -8.70
C ARG A 31 5.32 -9.84 -9.12
N THR A 32 5.01 -8.57 -9.38
CA THR A 32 3.69 -8.10 -9.76
C THR A 32 3.60 -7.67 -11.24
N ALA A 33 4.62 -8.02 -12.04
CA ALA A 33 4.71 -7.63 -13.45
C ALA A 33 3.74 -8.38 -14.38
N GLN A 34 3.18 -9.50 -13.92
CA GLN A 34 2.14 -10.25 -14.62
C GLN A 34 0.88 -10.21 -13.78
N CYS A 35 -0.27 -10.46 -14.37
CA CYS A 35 -1.55 -10.50 -13.66
C CYS A 35 -2.26 -11.82 -13.94
N ASP A 36 -2.29 -12.69 -12.93
CA ASP A 36 -3.25 -13.78 -12.89
C ASP A 36 -4.52 -13.23 -12.21
N GLN A 37 -5.43 -12.72 -13.03
CA GLN A 37 -6.64 -12.04 -12.57
C GLN A 37 -7.51 -13.01 -11.74
N VAL A 38 -7.97 -12.52 -10.58
CA VAL A 38 -8.87 -13.25 -9.67
C VAL A 38 -10.19 -12.51 -9.39
N SER A 39 -10.33 -11.27 -9.84
CA SER A 39 -11.63 -10.58 -9.88
C SER A 39 -12.45 -11.04 -11.08
N ASP A 40 -13.77 -11.10 -10.94
CA ASP A 40 -14.73 -11.42 -12.01
C ASP A 40 -15.02 -10.21 -12.91
N GLY A 41 -14.31 -9.10 -12.69
CA GLY A 41 -14.37 -7.87 -13.48
C GLY A 41 -13.16 -6.97 -13.21
N ARG A 42 -13.30 -5.70 -13.54
CA ARG A 42 -12.28 -4.66 -13.30
C ARG A 42 -12.90 -3.48 -12.54
N TYR A 43 -12.03 -2.70 -11.93
CA TYR A 43 -12.36 -1.49 -11.20
C TYR A 43 -11.96 -0.25 -12.00
N ARG A 44 -12.65 0.85 -11.73
CA ARG A 44 -12.21 2.18 -12.14
C ARG A 44 -11.24 2.75 -11.09
N ASN A 45 -10.43 3.70 -11.53
CA ASN A 45 -9.54 4.43 -10.63
C ASN A 45 -10.38 5.52 -9.96
N ASP A 46 -11.09 6.30 -10.78
CA ASP A 46 -11.93 7.42 -10.37
C ASP A 46 -13.38 7.25 -10.87
N ASP A 47 -14.35 7.93 -10.26
CA ASP A 47 -15.76 7.84 -10.66
C ASP A 47 -16.04 8.41 -12.07
N SER A 48 -15.17 9.33 -12.51
CA SER A 48 -15.17 9.96 -13.83
C SER A 48 -14.49 9.13 -14.92
N ASP A 49 -13.81 8.02 -14.58
CA ASP A 49 -13.27 7.10 -15.59
C ASP A 49 -14.43 6.50 -16.41
N ASP A 50 -14.32 6.56 -17.74
CA ASP A 50 -15.32 6.03 -18.68
C ASP A 50 -15.48 4.50 -18.56
N GLU A 51 -14.39 3.78 -18.29
CA GLU A 51 -14.34 2.32 -18.34
C GLU A 51 -13.45 1.75 -17.22
N PRO A 52 -13.83 0.62 -16.58
CA PRO A 52 -13.00 -0.06 -15.60
C PRO A 52 -11.79 -0.73 -16.24
N THR A 53 -10.60 -0.45 -15.71
CA THR A 53 -9.31 -0.91 -16.29
C THR A 53 -8.43 -1.69 -15.32
N VAL A 54 -8.69 -1.61 -14.01
CA VAL A 54 -7.83 -2.21 -12.98
C VAL A 54 -8.35 -3.60 -12.60
N ALA A 55 -7.57 -4.65 -12.89
CA ALA A 55 -7.87 -6.01 -12.46
C ALA A 55 -7.23 -6.30 -11.09
N VAL A 56 -7.89 -7.12 -10.27
CA VAL A 56 -7.29 -7.67 -9.06
C VAL A 56 -6.55 -8.95 -9.44
N CYS A 57 -5.24 -8.98 -9.18
CA CYS A 57 -4.36 -10.09 -9.52
C CYS A 57 -3.93 -10.82 -8.26
N ALA A 58 -3.55 -12.10 -8.38
CA ALA A 58 -3.04 -12.85 -7.25
C ALA A 58 -1.80 -13.68 -7.56
N THR A 59 -1.10 -14.01 -6.48
CA THR A 59 -0.17 -15.15 -6.39
C THR A 59 -0.63 -16.06 -5.25
N ALA A 60 0.11 -17.14 -4.99
CA ALA A 60 -0.10 -17.93 -3.78
C ALA A 60 0.03 -17.11 -2.48
N GLY A 61 0.90 -16.09 -2.45
CA GLY A 61 1.23 -15.35 -1.22
C GLY A 61 0.63 -13.94 -1.10
N ALA A 62 0.13 -13.36 -2.19
CA ALA A 62 -0.32 -11.97 -2.21
C ALA A 62 -1.47 -11.75 -3.20
N VAL A 63 -2.25 -10.70 -2.95
CA VAL A 63 -3.13 -10.03 -3.91
C VAL A 63 -2.49 -8.71 -4.28
N TYR A 64 -2.60 -8.28 -5.53
CA TYR A 64 -2.00 -7.02 -5.98
C TYR A 64 -2.74 -6.43 -7.18
N TRP A 65 -2.53 -5.14 -7.36
CA TRP A 65 -2.95 -4.39 -8.53
C TRP A 65 -2.05 -3.16 -8.71
N LYS A 66 -2.20 -2.51 -9.86
CA LYS A 66 -1.60 -1.21 -10.14
C LYS A 66 -2.73 -0.23 -10.46
N SER A 67 -2.79 0.87 -9.72
CA SER A 67 -3.84 1.90 -9.79
C SER A 67 -3.22 3.28 -9.66
N ASP A 68 -4.07 4.29 -9.72
CA ASP A 68 -3.84 5.60 -9.09
C ASP A 68 -3.74 5.51 -7.56
N MET A 69 -3.66 6.67 -6.92
CA MET A 69 -3.87 6.81 -5.48
C MET A 69 -4.73 8.02 -5.15
N ASP A 70 -5.96 7.78 -4.74
CA ASP A 70 -6.78 8.76 -4.02
C ASP A 70 -6.43 8.76 -2.54
N ILE A 71 -6.65 9.91 -1.89
CA ILE A 71 -6.34 10.08 -0.47
C ILE A 71 -7.59 9.84 0.36
N ASP A 72 -7.55 8.79 1.16
CA ASP A 72 -8.55 8.48 2.16
C ASP A 72 -8.14 9.15 3.49
N CYS A 73 -9.02 9.98 4.02
CA CYS A 73 -8.85 10.68 5.29
C CYS A 73 -9.76 10.15 6.40
N ASP A 74 -10.48 9.05 6.18
CA ASP A 74 -11.48 8.53 7.11
C ASP A 74 -10.86 8.10 8.46
N GLY A 75 -11.72 8.14 9.48
CA GLY A 75 -11.41 7.76 10.85
C GLY A 75 -11.21 8.95 11.79
N LYS A 76 -10.11 8.93 12.53
CA LYS A 76 -9.92 9.89 13.62
C LYS A 76 -9.76 11.31 13.09
N VAL A 77 -10.65 12.20 13.54
CA VAL A 77 -10.54 13.64 13.31
C VAL A 77 -9.17 14.17 13.73
N THR A 78 -8.48 14.82 12.78
CA THR A 78 -7.21 15.52 12.99
C THR A 78 -7.23 16.88 12.30
N ARG A 79 -6.14 17.64 12.37
CA ARG A 79 -6.01 18.91 11.64
C ARG A 79 -6.00 18.73 10.10
N HIS A 80 -5.64 17.53 9.62
CA HIS A 80 -5.43 17.25 8.20
C HIS A 80 -6.52 16.38 7.59
N CYS A 81 -7.26 15.66 8.43
CA CYS A 81 -8.35 14.79 8.04
C CYS A 81 -9.55 15.10 8.94
N ASN A 82 -10.54 15.78 8.37
CA ASN A 82 -11.79 16.24 8.97
C ASN A 82 -12.73 16.75 7.87
N GLU A 83 -13.98 17.04 8.25
CA GLU A 83 -15.04 17.53 7.34
C GLU A 83 -14.71 18.86 6.63
N ASP A 84 -13.82 19.70 7.19
CA ASP A 84 -13.43 20.97 6.55
C ASP A 84 -12.36 20.78 5.46
N THR A 85 -11.56 19.71 5.56
CA THR A 85 -10.46 19.41 4.63
C THR A 85 -10.85 18.40 3.56
N ASP A 86 -11.82 17.53 3.86
CA ASP A 86 -12.26 16.44 3.00
C ASP A 86 -13.80 16.39 3.02
N GLY A 87 -14.41 16.67 1.86
CA GLY A 87 -15.86 16.69 1.70
C GLY A 87 -16.52 15.32 1.75
N SER A 88 -15.73 14.24 1.67
CA SER A 88 -16.18 12.85 1.77
C SER A 88 -15.84 12.21 3.13
N PHE A 89 -15.23 12.97 4.04
CA PHE A 89 -14.74 12.47 5.32
C PHE A 89 -15.81 11.73 6.14
N GLN A 90 -15.43 10.57 6.67
CA GLN A 90 -16.16 9.84 7.68
C GLN A 90 -15.34 9.75 8.97
N ASP A 91 -15.99 9.88 10.13
CA ASP A 91 -15.32 9.83 11.44
C ASP A 91 -14.94 8.40 11.91
N MET A 92 -15.09 7.43 11.02
CA MET A 92 -14.84 6.02 11.26
C MET A 92 -14.18 5.35 10.07
N THR A 93 -13.23 4.46 10.34
CA THR A 93 -12.70 3.52 9.34
C THR A 93 -13.41 2.16 9.44
N ALA A 94 -13.51 1.41 8.35
CA ALA A 94 -14.11 0.08 8.34
C ALA A 94 -13.41 -0.90 9.30
N PHE A 95 -12.11 -0.70 9.57
CA PHE A 95 -11.38 -1.48 10.56
C PHE A 95 -10.79 -0.60 11.65
N THR A 96 -10.86 -1.09 12.89
CA THR A 96 -10.47 -0.32 14.07
C THR A 96 -9.09 -0.68 14.60
N ARG A 97 -8.55 0.23 15.39
CA ARG A 97 -7.37 0.05 16.23
C ARG A 97 -7.60 -1.08 17.26
N SER A 98 -6.52 -1.47 17.94
CA SER A 98 -6.59 -2.51 18.99
C SER A 98 -7.47 -2.12 20.19
N ASP A 99 -7.71 -0.83 20.40
CA ASP A 99 -8.60 -0.27 21.43
C ASP A 99 -10.05 -0.04 20.94
N GLY A 100 -10.36 -0.40 19.69
CA GLY A 100 -11.68 -0.24 19.09
C GLY A 100 -11.97 1.15 18.52
N ALA A 101 -11.06 2.12 18.68
CA ALA A 101 -11.19 3.44 18.06
C ALA A 101 -10.86 3.38 16.56
N PRO A 102 -11.34 4.36 15.75
CA PRO A 102 -10.98 4.45 14.34
C PRO A 102 -9.48 4.70 14.14
N LEU A 103 -8.96 4.34 12.96
CA LEU A 103 -7.55 4.58 12.63
C LEU A 103 -7.28 6.10 12.49
N ASP A 104 -6.01 6.49 12.60
CA ASP A 104 -5.57 7.89 12.46
C ASP A 104 -4.90 8.02 11.08
N ALA A 105 -5.67 8.36 10.03
CA ALA A 105 -5.21 8.45 8.65
C ALA A 105 -4.01 9.39 8.48
N ALA A 106 -3.93 10.44 9.31
CA ALA A 106 -2.83 11.39 9.32
C ALA A 106 -1.52 10.84 9.91
N LYS A 107 -1.53 9.66 10.55
CA LYS A 107 -0.35 9.05 11.19
C LYS A 107 -0.07 7.60 10.83
N LEU A 108 -1.08 6.83 10.47
CA LEU A 108 -0.94 5.41 10.18
C LEU A 108 -1.04 5.19 8.67
N PRO A 109 0.01 4.69 8.02
CA PRO A 109 -0.08 4.20 6.67
C PRO A 109 -1.07 3.04 6.59
N TYR A 110 -2.18 3.26 5.90
CA TYR A 110 -3.12 2.21 5.54
C TYR A 110 -3.49 2.30 4.06
N LEU A 111 -3.98 1.18 3.54
CA LEU A 111 -4.53 1.04 2.20
C LEU A 111 -5.99 0.62 2.31
N VAL A 112 -6.76 1.01 1.30
CA VAL A 112 -8.17 0.71 1.16
C VAL A 112 -8.34 -0.47 0.20
N VAL A 113 -9.25 -1.37 0.53
CA VAL A 113 -9.71 -2.39 -0.42
C VAL A 113 -11.14 -2.07 -0.86
N PRO A 114 -11.55 -2.37 -2.10
CA PRO A 114 -12.94 -2.15 -2.48
C PRO A 114 -13.89 -2.95 -1.59
N ASP A 115 -15.07 -2.40 -1.33
CA ASP A 115 -16.15 -3.11 -0.67
C ASP A 115 -16.46 -4.42 -1.39
N PRO A 116 -16.73 -5.52 -0.65
CA PRO A 116 -17.02 -6.81 -1.26
C PRO A 116 -18.22 -6.72 -2.21
N SER A 117 -18.04 -7.22 -3.43
CA SER A 117 -19.07 -7.23 -4.47
C SER A 117 -18.96 -8.47 -5.35
N ASP A 118 -19.83 -8.57 -6.35
CA ASP A 118 -19.73 -9.61 -7.38
C ASP A 118 -18.44 -9.49 -8.20
N THR A 119 -17.75 -8.33 -8.18
CA THR A 119 -16.45 -8.16 -8.86
C THR A 119 -15.33 -8.85 -8.09
N TRP A 120 -15.30 -8.69 -6.76
CA TRP A 120 -14.29 -9.31 -5.90
C TRP A 120 -14.70 -9.22 -4.42
N ASP A 121 -14.39 -10.28 -3.66
CA ASP A 121 -14.47 -10.29 -2.20
C ASP A 121 -13.08 -10.50 -1.60
N TYR A 122 -12.50 -9.46 -1.01
CA TYR A 122 -11.17 -9.50 -0.41
C TYR A 122 -11.02 -10.58 0.66
N ARG A 123 -12.10 -10.91 1.37
CA ARG A 123 -12.11 -11.89 2.48
C ARG A 123 -11.83 -13.30 1.95
N SER A 124 -12.40 -13.64 0.80
CA SER A 124 -12.16 -14.91 0.10
C SER A 124 -10.70 -15.07 -0.32
N SER A 125 -9.98 -13.96 -0.50
CA SER A 125 -8.57 -13.94 -0.90
C SER A 125 -7.61 -13.93 0.29
N GLY A 126 -8.10 -14.12 1.51
CA GLY A 126 -7.30 -14.11 2.74
C GLY A 126 -6.86 -12.70 3.16
N ILE A 127 -7.51 -11.66 2.65
CA ILE A 127 -7.29 -10.27 3.08
C ILE A 127 -8.32 -9.95 4.19
N ARG A 128 -7.94 -9.10 5.13
CA ARG A 128 -8.77 -8.71 6.29
C ARG A 128 -8.27 -7.40 6.90
N GLY A 129 -9.12 -6.76 7.69
CA GLY A 129 -8.75 -5.59 8.48
C GLY A 129 -7.50 -5.78 9.33
N GLY A 130 -6.59 -4.81 9.23
CA GLY A 130 -5.25 -4.86 9.81
C GLY A 130 -4.29 -5.82 9.12
N GLY A 131 -4.67 -6.43 7.99
CA GLY A 131 -3.78 -7.21 7.13
C GLY A 131 -2.57 -6.38 6.68
N LEU A 132 -1.43 -7.01 6.42
CA LEU A 132 -0.21 -6.32 6.05
C LEU A 132 -0.12 -6.15 4.54
N ALA A 133 0.33 -4.98 4.11
CA ALA A 133 0.55 -4.68 2.70
C ALA A 133 1.88 -3.93 2.49
N ALA A 134 2.36 -3.97 1.26
CA ALA A 134 3.37 -3.07 0.75
C ALA A 134 2.74 -2.25 -0.38
N VAL A 135 3.11 -0.99 -0.49
CA VAL A 135 2.76 -0.13 -1.62
C VAL A 135 4.04 0.44 -2.22
N VAL A 136 4.08 0.52 -3.54
CA VAL A 136 5.27 0.92 -4.29
C VAL A 136 4.92 2.06 -5.23
N TYR A 137 5.68 3.16 -5.13
CA TYR A 137 5.55 4.33 -5.99
C TYR A 137 6.92 4.94 -6.28
N HIS A 138 7.25 5.15 -7.55
CA HIS A 138 8.51 5.81 -7.98
C HIS A 138 9.78 5.30 -7.27
N GLY A 139 9.89 3.98 -7.10
CA GLY A 139 11.04 3.33 -6.45
C GLY A 139 11.00 3.31 -4.93
N ARG A 140 10.00 3.96 -4.31
CA ARG A 140 9.73 3.93 -2.87
C ARG A 140 8.84 2.76 -2.49
N VAL A 141 9.12 2.18 -1.32
CA VAL A 141 8.31 1.14 -0.69
C VAL A 141 7.80 1.69 0.62
N GLU A 142 6.53 1.49 0.91
CA GLU A 142 5.91 1.80 2.21
C GLU A 142 5.15 0.57 2.70
N TYR A 143 5.26 0.25 4.01
CA TYR A 143 4.50 -0.85 4.61
C TYR A 143 3.30 -0.32 5.38
N ALA A 144 2.14 -0.80 4.99
CA ALA A 144 0.85 -0.32 5.47
C ALA A 144 0.00 -1.47 6.01
N VAL A 145 -1.11 -1.11 6.65
CA VAL A 145 -2.18 -2.05 7.00
C VAL A 145 -3.38 -1.91 6.08
N VAL A 146 -4.22 -2.93 5.98
CA VAL A 146 -5.57 -2.78 5.43
C VAL A 146 -6.40 -2.01 6.45
N GLY A 147 -6.72 -0.76 6.16
CA GLY A 147 -7.32 0.18 7.11
C GLY A 147 -8.81 0.40 6.90
N ASP A 148 -9.22 0.44 5.63
CA ASP A 148 -10.59 0.76 5.26
C ASP A 148 -11.14 -0.08 4.12
N THR A 149 -12.42 0.13 3.83
CA THR A 149 -13.07 -0.30 2.60
C THR A 149 -13.66 0.89 1.84
N GLY A 150 -13.44 0.90 0.52
CA GLY A 150 -13.89 1.96 -0.38
C GLY A 150 -15.07 1.52 -1.24
N PRO A 151 -15.60 2.40 -2.11
CA PRO A 151 -16.73 2.08 -2.97
C PRO A 151 -16.52 0.80 -3.80
N ALA A 152 -17.56 -0.04 -3.90
CA ALA A 152 -17.50 -1.37 -4.52
C ALA A 152 -17.08 -1.43 -6.01
N GLY A 153 -16.95 -0.27 -6.68
CA GLY A 153 -16.57 -0.15 -8.09
C GLY A 153 -15.33 0.71 -8.35
N LEU A 154 -14.69 1.24 -7.29
CA LEU A 154 -13.46 2.03 -7.35
C LEU A 154 -12.32 1.28 -6.65
N ILE A 155 -11.08 1.62 -6.98
CA ILE A 155 -9.89 1.06 -6.36
C ILE A 155 -8.76 2.07 -6.48
N GLY A 156 -7.88 2.13 -5.49
CA GLY A 156 -6.73 3.05 -5.53
C GLY A 156 -6.51 3.82 -4.23
N GLU A 157 -7.43 3.79 -3.27
CA GLU A 157 -7.31 4.68 -2.12
C GLU A 157 -6.24 4.25 -1.08
N ALA A 158 -5.63 5.25 -0.44
CA ALA A 158 -4.70 5.07 0.67
C ALA A 158 -4.71 6.27 1.63
N SER A 159 -4.27 6.04 2.86
CA SER A 159 -4.29 7.09 3.88
C SER A 159 -3.39 8.27 3.57
N TYR A 160 -3.73 9.44 4.13
CA TYR A 160 -2.88 10.62 4.15
C TYR A 160 -1.41 10.31 4.51
N ALA A 161 -1.19 9.50 5.54
CA ALA A 161 0.15 9.10 5.97
C ALA A 161 0.89 8.25 4.93
N THR A 162 0.19 7.34 4.24
CA THR A 162 0.76 6.55 3.14
C THR A 162 1.26 7.47 2.02
N ALA A 163 0.42 8.42 1.57
CA ALA A 163 0.78 9.34 0.52
C ALA A 163 2.00 10.21 0.90
N GLN A 164 2.01 10.77 2.12
CA GLN A 164 3.18 11.51 2.61
C GLN A 164 4.47 10.70 2.59
N ALA A 165 4.43 9.45 3.05
CA ALA A 165 5.61 8.60 3.13
C ALA A 165 6.18 8.27 1.73
N LEU A 166 5.30 8.13 0.74
CA LEU A 166 5.66 7.93 -0.66
C LEU A 166 6.07 9.22 -1.40
N GLY A 167 5.89 10.40 -0.78
CA GLY A 167 6.12 11.69 -1.43
C GLY A 167 5.05 12.07 -2.45
N ILE A 168 3.84 11.54 -2.27
CA ILE A 168 2.64 11.88 -3.03
C ILE A 168 1.96 13.08 -2.34
N PRO A 169 1.44 14.08 -3.08
CA PRO A 169 0.63 15.14 -2.48
C PRO A 169 -0.53 14.55 -1.69
N ALA A 170 -0.60 14.79 -0.38
CA ALA A 170 -1.54 14.11 0.50
C ALA A 170 -2.83 14.93 0.77
N ASP A 171 -3.12 15.95 -0.02
CA ASP A 171 -4.36 16.73 0.12
C ASP A 171 -5.56 15.89 -0.35
N PRO A 172 -6.57 15.61 0.49
CA PRO A 172 -7.75 14.84 0.07
C PRO A 172 -8.58 15.51 -1.01
N ALA A 173 -8.52 16.84 -1.15
CA ALA A 173 -9.33 17.55 -2.14
C ALA A 173 -8.71 17.58 -3.56
N GLY A 174 -7.43 17.26 -3.71
CA GLY A 174 -6.75 17.37 -5.02
C GLY A 174 -5.32 16.85 -5.08
N GLY A 175 -4.90 16.11 -4.07
CA GLY A 175 -3.64 15.38 -4.05
C GLY A 175 -3.77 14.05 -4.79
N GLY A 176 -3.00 13.06 -4.34
CA GLY A 176 -2.96 11.75 -4.94
C GLY A 176 -1.93 11.59 -6.04
N ALA A 177 -1.96 10.43 -6.68
CA ALA A 177 -1.07 10.06 -7.77
C ALA A 177 -1.84 9.43 -8.92
N SER A 178 -1.35 9.61 -10.15
CA SER A 178 -1.89 8.88 -11.31
C SER A 178 -1.53 7.40 -11.27
N LYS A 179 -1.97 6.64 -12.29
CA LYS A 179 -1.99 5.16 -12.41
C LYS A 179 -0.64 4.42 -12.36
N ASP A 180 0.26 4.80 -11.45
CA ASP A 180 1.62 4.27 -11.25
C ASP A 180 1.90 3.72 -9.83
N VAL A 181 0.86 3.53 -9.01
CA VAL A 181 1.00 2.97 -7.66
C VAL A 181 0.70 1.48 -7.68
N THR A 182 1.62 0.66 -7.17
CA THR A 182 1.42 -0.79 -7.04
C THR A 182 1.10 -1.18 -5.61
N TYR A 183 -0.05 -1.81 -5.39
CA TYR A 183 -0.54 -2.26 -4.10
C TYR A 183 -0.32 -3.76 -3.97
N ILE A 184 0.22 -4.23 -2.85
CA ILE A 184 0.57 -5.63 -2.62
C ILE A 184 0.11 -6.05 -1.22
N PHE A 185 -0.99 -6.79 -1.14
CA PHE A 185 -1.60 -7.26 0.09
C PHE A 185 -1.16 -8.69 0.40
N PHE A 186 -0.52 -8.90 1.54
CA PHE A 186 -0.03 -10.22 1.94
C PHE A 186 -1.16 -11.06 2.56
N LYS A 187 -1.44 -12.20 1.95
CA LYS A 187 -2.55 -13.09 2.35
C LYS A 187 -2.36 -13.65 3.76
N ASN A 188 -3.46 -13.75 4.51
CA ASN A 188 -3.54 -14.39 5.83
C ASN A 188 -2.64 -13.74 6.90
N THR A 189 -2.45 -12.42 6.83
CA THR A 189 -1.61 -11.66 7.76
C THR A 189 -2.43 -10.74 8.67
N LYS A 190 -1.82 -10.20 9.73
CA LYS A 190 -2.38 -9.11 10.54
C LYS A 190 -1.26 -8.42 11.33
N ALA A 191 -1.21 -7.11 11.29
CA ALA A 191 -0.36 -6.30 12.16
C ALA A 191 -0.78 -6.44 13.63
N ARG A 192 0.19 -6.42 14.54
CA ARG A 192 -0.05 -6.48 15.99
C ARG A 192 0.91 -5.53 16.71
N PRO A 193 0.42 -4.44 17.31
CA PRO A 193 -0.94 -3.90 17.17
C PRO A 193 -1.20 -3.33 15.75
N VAL A 194 -2.47 -3.17 15.37
CA VAL A 194 -2.85 -2.68 14.02
C VAL A 194 -2.40 -1.24 13.81
N GLU A 195 -2.52 -0.41 14.84
CA GLU A 195 -2.18 1.01 14.83
C GLU A 195 -0.68 1.32 14.90
N SER A 196 0.19 0.31 14.90
CA SER A 196 1.64 0.50 14.94
C SER A 196 2.25 0.37 13.56
N HIS A 197 2.58 1.50 12.96
CA HIS A 197 3.35 1.55 11.72
C HIS A 197 4.67 0.78 11.84
N ALA A 198 5.42 0.95 12.94
CA ALA A 198 6.64 0.16 13.18
C ALA A 198 6.41 -1.37 13.21
N ALA A 199 5.23 -1.83 13.67
CA ALA A 199 4.86 -3.24 13.59
C ALA A 199 4.56 -3.66 12.14
N ALA A 200 3.88 -2.80 11.37
CA ALA A 200 3.65 -2.99 9.94
C ALA A 200 4.97 -3.10 9.17
N VAL A 201 5.93 -2.20 9.39
CA VAL A 201 7.26 -2.25 8.77
C VAL A 201 7.99 -3.57 9.08
N ARG A 202 8.12 -3.93 10.37
CA ARG A 202 8.87 -5.14 10.76
C ARG A 202 8.26 -6.42 10.18
N ALA A 203 6.93 -6.52 10.21
CA ALA A 203 6.23 -7.71 9.74
C ALA A 203 6.13 -7.74 8.21
N GLY A 204 5.81 -6.59 7.61
CA GLY A 204 5.73 -6.35 6.16
C GLY A 204 7.06 -6.64 5.46
N ASP A 205 8.19 -6.12 5.96
CA ASP A 205 9.51 -6.39 5.39
C ASP A 205 9.87 -7.88 5.43
N ARG A 206 9.48 -8.60 6.50
CA ARG A 206 9.62 -10.05 6.57
C ARG A 206 8.78 -10.79 5.52
N LEU A 207 7.57 -10.31 5.26
CA LEU A 207 6.65 -10.89 4.27
C LEU A 207 7.11 -10.57 2.85
N ALA A 208 7.52 -9.34 2.58
CA ALA A 208 8.10 -8.90 1.32
C ALA A 208 9.33 -9.75 0.95
N ARG A 209 10.23 -10.00 1.91
CA ARG A 209 11.41 -10.87 1.68
C ARG A 209 11.01 -12.28 1.24
N ARG A 210 9.97 -12.86 1.87
CA ARG A 210 9.43 -14.17 1.48
C ARG A 210 8.78 -14.10 0.11
N PHE A 211 7.95 -13.08 -0.12
CA PHE A 211 7.24 -12.87 -1.37
C PHE A 211 8.19 -12.79 -2.55
N VAL A 212 9.30 -12.05 -2.46
CA VAL A 212 10.28 -11.95 -3.55
C VAL A 212 11.21 -13.17 -3.67
N ALA A 213 11.26 -14.04 -2.66
CA ALA A 213 12.08 -15.24 -2.65
C ALA A 213 11.34 -16.51 -3.09
N SER A 214 10.01 -16.56 -2.99
CA SER A 214 9.20 -17.70 -3.45
C SER A 214 9.38 -17.94 -4.95
N THR A 215 9.14 -19.13 -5.47
CA THR A 215 8.94 -19.27 -6.92
C THR A 215 7.61 -18.63 -7.32
N LYS A 216 7.47 -18.20 -8.58
CA LYS A 216 6.14 -17.85 -9.11
C LYS A 216 5.28 -19.11 -9.15
#